data_AF-A0A075G097-F1
#
_entry.id   AF-A0A075G097-F1
#
_cell.length_a   1.000
_cell.length_b   1.000
_cell.length_c   1.000
_cell.angle_alpha   90.00
_cell.angle_beta   90.00
_cell.angle_gamma   90.00
#
_symmetry.space_group_name_H-M   'P 1'
#
loop_
_entity.id
_entity.type
_entity.pdbx_description
1 polymer ?
#
loop_
_entity_poly.entity_id
_entity_poly.type
_entity_poly.pdbx_seq_one_letter_code
_entity_poly.pdbx_strand_id
1 'polypeptide(L)'
;MASSEGTELQTFPDGTNKHEINWHNGKKDGWEIKWHSNGQMLSKRKWVAGNPKPPGLIWDENGDRVIIKPDLDRDICLFCGACIGVCPTNAMFLEYNDRDIWVDENCTDCLLCTRICPVGALSYPEVAQRNTTKI
;
A
#
# COMPACT_ATOMS: atom_id res chain seq x y z
N MET A 1 -7.74 -7.64 -34.45
CA MET A 1 -6.72 -6.87 -33.70
C MET A 1 -7.40 -6.49 -32.40
N ALA A 2 -6.99 -7.11 -31.29
CA ALA A 2 -7.70 -7.05 -30.02
C ALA A 2 -7.56 -5.66 -29.39
N SER A 3 -8.69 -5.08 -29.00
CA SER A 3 -8.86 -3.72 -28.50
C SER A 3 -7.86 -3.40 -27.37
N SER A 4 -6.94 -2.48 -27.64
CA SER A 4 -5.89 -2.01 -26.73
C SER A 4 -6.39 -1.04 -25.65
N GLU A 5 -7.72 -0.87 -25.56
CA GLU A 5 -8.43 0.04 -24.67
C GLU A 5 -9.68 -0.66 -24.14
N GLY A 6 -9.94 -0.56 -22.84
CA GLY A 6 -11.16 -1.07 -22.24
C GLY A 6 -11.03 -1.48 -20.77
N THR A 7 -12.17 -1.86 -20.19
CA THR A 7 -12.25 -2.44 -18.85
C THR A 7 -12.37 -3.96 -18.96
N GLU A 8 -11.44 -4.68 -18.35
CA GLU A 8 -11.52 -6.12 -18.17
C GLU A 8 -12.25 -6.41 -16.85
N LEU A 9 -13.33 -7.20 -16.89
CA LEU A 9 -14.10 -7.61 -15.71
C LEU A 9 -14.14 -9.14 -15.62
N GLN A 10 -13.79 -9.65 -14.44
CA GLN A 10 -13.90 -11.07 -14.08
C GLN A 10 -14.89 -11.21 -12.92
N THR A 11 -15.73 -12.23 -12.96
CA THR A 11 -16.75 -12.53 -11.95
C THR A 11 -16.52 -13.89 -11.29
N PHE A 12 -17.08 -14.09 -10.10
CA PHE A 12 -17.16 -15.38 -9.42
C PHE A 12 -18.29 -16.26 -10.00
N PRO A 13 -18.34 -17.57 -9.68
CA PRO A 13 -19.40 -18.47 -10.18
C PRO A 13 -20.83 -18.06 -9.79
N ASP A 14 -20.99 -17.29 -8.71
CA ASP A 14 -22.26 -16.75 -8.23
C ASP A 14 -22.69 -15.46 -8.96
N GLY A 15 -21.87 -14.96 -9.91
CA GLY A 15 -22.12 -13.76 -10.69
C GLY A 15 -21.62 -12.46 -10.05
N THR A 16 -21.04 -12.50 -8.85
CA THR A 16 -20.46 -11.31 -8.21
C THR A 16 -19.14 -10.90 -8.85
N ASN A 17 -18.82 -9.60 -8.84
CA ASN A 17 -17.55 -9.11 -9.38
C ASN A 17 -16.38 -9.65 -8.54
N LYS A 18 -15.33 -10.10 -9.23
CA LYS A 18 -14.10 -10.62 -8.62
C LYS A 18 -12.94 -9.67 -8.85
N HIS A 19 -12.81 -9.14 -10.06
CA HIS A 19 -11.66 -8.34 -10.47
C HIS A 19 -12.01 -7.46 -11.66
N GLU A 20 -11.63 -6.19 -11.59
CA GLU A 20 -11.83 -5.20 -12.64
C GLU A 20 -10.50 -4.48 -12.89
N ILE A 21 -10.10 -4.33 -14.15
CA ILE A 21 -8.87 -3.62 -14.54
C ILE A 21 -9.15 -2.71 -15.73
N ASN A 22 -8.68 -1.46 -15.66
CA ASN A 22 -8.63 -0.57 -16.83
C ASN A 22 -7.32 -0.70 -17.61
N TRP A 23 -7.44 -0.77 -18.93
CA TRP A 23 -6.33 -0.88 -19.88
C TRP A 23 -6.33 0.30 -20.86
N HIS A 24 -5.13 0.80 -21.14
CA HIS A 24 -4.87 1.82 -22.16
C HIS A 24 -3.54 1.52 -22.85
N ASN A 25 -3.54 1.48 -24.19
CA ASN A 25 -2.37 1.14 -25.01
C ASN A 25 -1.71 -0.20 -24.61
N GLY A 26 -2.53 -1.20 -24.27
CA GLY A 26 -2.06 -2.52 -23.85
C GLY A 26 -1.35 -2.55 -22.48
N LYS A 27 -1.41 -1.46 -21.71
CA LYS A 27 -0.88 -1.38 -20.35
C LYS A 27 -2.02 -1.12 -19.37
N LYS A 28 -1.89 -1.60 -18.13
CA LYS A 28 -2.79 -1.20 -17.05
C LYS A 28 -2.70 0.31 -16.86
N ASP A 29 -3.82 1.00 -16.93
CA ASP A 29 -3.89 2.45 -16.80
C ASP A 29 -5.28 2.84 -16.31
N GLY A 30 -5.35 3.42 -15.11
CA GLY A 30 -6.60 3.63 -14.39
C GLY A 30 -6.66 2.84 -13.09
N TRP A 31 -7.81 2.28 -12.77
CA TRP A 31 -8.01 1.54 -11.53
C TRP A 31 -7.99 0.03 -11.77
N GLU A 32 -7.41 -0.68 -10.80
CA GLU A 32 -7.59 -2.11 -10.61
C GLU A 32 -8.34 -2.29 -9.29
N ILE A 33 -9.47 -2.98 -9.33
CA ILE A 33 -10.32 -3.22 -8.18
C ILE A 33 -10.50 -4.73 -8.05
N LYS A 34 -10.37 -5.25 -6.84
CA LYS A 34 -10.65 -6.65 -6.52
C LYS A 34 -11.70 -6.69 -5.42
N TRP A 35 -12.49 -7.74 -5.41
CA TRP A 35 -13.52 -7.98 -4.42
C TRP A 35 -13.32 -9.34 -3.76
N HIS A 36 -13.75 -9.42 -2.50
CA HIS A 36 -13.95 -10.67 -1.78
C HIS A 36 -15.16 -11.41 -2.36
N SER A 37 -15.27 -12.71 -2.09
CA SER A 37 -16.41 -13.52 -2.54
C SER A 37 -17.75 -13.09 -1.92
N ASN A 38 -17.74 -12.32 -0.82
CA ASN A 38 -18.94 -11.74 -0.22
C ASN A 38 -19.40 -10.45 -0.93
N GLY A 39 -18.71 -10.02 -2.00
CA GLY A 39 -18.99 -8.80 -2.76
C GLY A 39 -18.39 -7.52 -2.18
N GLN A 40 -17.71 -7.56 -1.04
CA GLN A 40 -17.00 -6.41 -0.51
C GLN A 40 -15.70 -6.15 -1.26
N MET A 41 -15.26 -4.89 -1.28
CA MET A 41 -14.00 -4.53 -1.94
C MET A 41 -12.82 -5.13 -1.17
N LEU A 42 -11.97 -5.91 -1.82
CA LEU A 42 -10.74 -6.45 -1.25
C LEU A 42 -9.60 -5.46 -1.42
N SER A 43 -9.47 -4.87 -2.61
CA SER A 43 -8.40 -3.92 -2.88
C SER A 43 -8.72 -2.97 -4.01
N LYS A 44 -8.08 -1.79 -3.99
CA LYS A 44 -8.15 -0.78 -5.03
C LYS A 44 -6.77 -0.18 -5.26
N ARG A 45 -6.27 -0.28 -6.48
CA ARG A 45 -4.93 0.15 -6.86
C ARG A 45 -4.98 1.01 -8.12
N LYS A 46 -4.25 2.12 -8.11
CA LYS A 46 -4.10 2.98 -9.29
C LYS A 46 -2.91 2.52 -10.11
N TRP A 47 -3.10 2.41 -11.42
CA TRP A 47 -2.07 2.11 -12.41
C TRP A 47 -1.90 3.32 -13.33
N VAL A 48 -0.66 3.62 -13.69
CA VAL A 48 -0.33 4.63 -14.71
C VAL A 48 0.70 4.05 -15.65
N ALA A 49 0.33 3.86 -16.91
CA ALA A 49 1.19 3.28 -17.95
C ALA A 49 1.91 1.99 -17.53
N GLY A 50 1.19 1.08 -16.86
CA GLY A 50 1.68 -0.21 -16.39
C GLY A 50 2.41 -0.19 -15.05
N ASN A 51 2.55 0.98 -14.40
CA ASN A 51 3.20 1.11 -13.10
C ASN A 51 2.16 1.33 -11.99
N PRO A 52 2.18 0.54 -10.91
CA PRO A 52 1.29 0.76 -9.78
C PRO A 52 1.70 2.02 -9.02
N LYS A 53 0.72 2.79 -8.54
CA LYS A 53 0.92 3.97 -7.71
C LYS A 53 0.46 3.69 -6.29
N PRO A 54 1.34 3.86 -5.28
CA PRO A 54 0.94 3.70 -3.90
C PRO A 54 0.21 4.98 -3.39
N PRO A 55 -0.60 4.87 -2.33
CA PRO A 55 -0.90 3.64 -1.61
C PRO A 55 -1.85 2.74 -2.40
N GLY A 56 -1.66 1.43 -2.27
CA GLY A 56 -2.69 0.46 -2.62
C GLY A 56 -3.66 0.36 -1.46
N LEU A 57 -4.96 0.46 -1.72
CA LEU A 57 -5.97 0.38 -0.67
C LEU A 57 -6.42 -1.07 -0.52
N ILE A 58 -6.54 -1.56 0.71
CA ILE A 58 -6.95 -2.92 1.06
C ILE A 58 -8.03 -2.84 2.13
N TRP A 59 -9.01 -3.74 2.04
CA TRP A 59 -10.02 -3.94 3.07
C TRP A 59 -10.20 -5.42 3.38
N ASP A 60 -10.60 -5.72 4.61
CA ASP A 60 -10.92 -7.08 5.04
C ASP A 60 -12.33 -7.51 4.61
N GLU A 61 -12.77 -8.70 5.03
CA GLU A 61 -14.10 -9.24 4.71
C GLU A 61 -15.25 -8.56 5.48
N ASN A 62 -14.96 -7.66 6.42
CA ASN A 62 -15.96 -6.85 7.11
C ASN A 62 -16.13 -5.47 6.44
N GLY A 63 -15.16 -5.07 5.61
CA GLY A 63 -15.13 -3.79 4.91
C GLY A 63 -14.26 -2.76 5.63
N ASP A 64 -13.50 -3.19 6.63
CA ASP A 64 -12.60 -2.34 7.38
C ASP A 64 -11.27 -2.16 6.63
N ARG A 65 -10.73 -0.95 6.68
CA ARG A 65 -9.48 -0.61 5.98
C ARG A 65 -8.30 -1.31 6.65
N VAL A 66 -7.54 -2.08 5.87
CA VAL A 66 -6.29 -2.69 6.32
C VAL A 66 -5.13 -1.73 6.04
N ILE A 67 -4.51 -1.20 7.09
CA ILE A 67 -3.36 -0.31 7.00
C ILE A 67 -2.08 -1.11 6.77
N ILE A 68 -1.30 -0.73 5.74
CA ILE A 68 0.05 -1.25 5.53
C ILE A 68 1.05 -0.24 6.13
N LYS A 69 1.79 -0.68 7.15
CA LYS A 69 2.90 0.10 7.72
C LYS A 69 4.13 -0.03 6.81
N PRO A 70 4.97 1.02 6.71
CA PRO A 70 6.19 0.96 5.92
C PRO A 70 7.19 -0.04 6.54
N ASP A 71 7.95 -0.71 5.68
CA ASP A 71 9.05 -1.56 6.12
C ASP A 71 10.32 -0.72 6.30
N LEU A 72 11.11 -1.06 7.33
CA LEU A 72 12.39 -0.43 7.62
C LEU A 72 13.56 -1.31 7.18
N ASP A 73 14.44 -0.75 6.35
CA ASP A 73 15.79 -1.26 6.13
C ASP A 73 16.74 -0.63 7.17
N ARG A 74 17.19 -1.45 8.12
CA ARG A 74 18.05 -1.00 9.23
C ARG A 74 19.50 -0.80 8.81
N ASP A 75 19.93 -1.40 7.70
CA ASP A 75 21.33 -1.34 7.26
C ASP A 75 21.65 0.04 6.66
N ILE A 76 20.67 0.66 6.01
CA ILE A 76 20.82 2.00 5.40
C ILE A 76 20.19 3.12 6.23
N CYS A 77 19.40 2.80 7.25
CA CYS A 77 18.78 3.80 8.12
C CYS A 77 19.83 4.56 8.95
N LEU A 78 19.84 5.89 8.83
CA LEU A 78 20.70 6.79 9.62
C LEU A 78 20.05 7.24 10.94
N PHE A 79 18.82 6.81 11.23
CA PHE A 79 18.09 7.17 12.45
C PHE A 79 17.97 8.69 12.68
N CYS A 80 17.84 9.46 11.60
CA CYS A 80 17.79 10.92 11.65
C CYS A 80 16.47 11.52 12.15
N GLY A 81 15.42 10.71 12.31
CA GLY A 81 14.11 11.15 12.79
C GLY A 81 13.24 11.92 11.79
N ALA A 82 13.66 12.08 10.53
CA ALA A 82 12.87 12.80 9.52
C ALA A 82 11.46 12.21 9.31
N CYS A 83 11.36 10.87 9.33
CA CYS A 83 10.09 10.15 9.22
C CYS A 83 9.13 10.40 10.39
N ILE A 84 9.66 10.63 11.59
CA ILE A 84 8.90 10.98 12.79
C ILE A 84 8.38 12.40 12.66
N GLY A 85 9.26 13.34 12.32
CA GLY A 85 8.91 14.76 12.20
C GLY A 85 7.89 15.05 11.09
N VAL A 86 7.84 14.25 10.04
CA VAL A 86 6.86 14.40 8.95
C VAL A 86 5.52 13.69 9.24
N CYS A 87 5.44 12.85 10.28
CA CYS A 87 4.27 12.01 10.53
C CYS A 87 3.10 12.87 11.05
N PRO A 88 2.00 13.03 10.30
CA PRO A 88 0.91 13.93 10.70
C PRO A 88 0.08 13.39 11.87
N THR A 89 0.14 12.08 12.13
CA THR A 89 -0.58 11.42 13.22
C THR A 89 0.33 11.03 14.39
N ASN A 90 1.61 11.42 14.35
CA ASN A 90 2.62 11.06 15.36
C ASN A 90 2.72 9.53 15.60
N ALA A 91 2.44 8.74 14.59
CA ALA A 91 2.41 7.28 14.67
C ALA A 91 3.80 6.62 14.69
N MET A 92 4.86 7.39 14.45
CA MET A 92 6.23 6.87 14.29
C MET A 92 7.12 7.30 15.45
N PHE A 93 8.01 6.42 15.86
CA PHE A 93 8.88 6.63 17.00
C PHE A 93 10.23 5.96 16.78
N LEU A 94 11.25 6.43 17.49
CA LEU A 94 12.64 6.00 17.32
C LEU A 94 13.19 5.43 18.63
N GLU A 95 13.70 4.21 18.58
CA GLU A 95 14.59 3.65 19.60
C GLU A 95 16.02 4.00 19.22
N TYR A 96 16.67 4.83 20.03
CA TYR A 96 18.10 5.07 19.80
C TYR A 96 18.95 3.87 20.20
N ASN A 97 18.58 3.15 21.26
CA ASN A 97 19.39 2.06 21.80
C ASN A 97 19.37 0.83 20.90
N ASP A 98 18.18 0.45 20.43
CA ASP A 98 17.99 -0.75 19.60
C ASP A 98 18.15 -0.46 18.11
N ARG A 99 18.47 0.78 17.74
CA ARG A 99 18.52 1.25 16.34
C ARG A 99 17.28 0.78 15.59
N ASP A 100 16.12 1.22 16.07
CA ASP A 100 14.84 0.78 15.53
C ASP A 100 13.82 1.90 15.37
N ILE A 101 12.86 1.70 14.49
CA ILE A 101 11.71 2.59 14.32
C ILE A 101 10.44 1.75 14.43
N TRP A 102 9.58 2.13 15.37
CA TRP A 102 8.26 1.51 15.51
C TRP A 102 7.15 2.43 15.01
N VAL A 103 6.11 1.80 14.48
CA VAL A 103 4.93 2.44 13.92
C VAL A 103 3.69 1.87 14.60
N ASP A 104 2.90 2.72 15.25
CA ASP A 104 1.68 2.32 15.99
C ASP A 104 0.45 2.21 15.07
N GLU A 105 -0.71 1.93 15.66
CA GLU A 105 -2.01 1.84 15.01
C GLU A 105 -2.57 3.16 14.46
N ASN A 106 -2.03 4.32 14.85
CA ASN A 106 -2.44 5.63 14.32
C ASN A 106 -1.88 5.90 12.92
N CYS A 107 -1.09 4.98 12.37
CA CYS A 107 -0.60 5.07 11.00
C CYS A 107 -1.76 5.07 9.99
N THR A 108 -1.73 6.01 9.06
CA THR A 108 -2.77 6.14 8.03
C THR A 108 -2.28 5.75 6.64
N ASP A 109 -1.09 5.13 6.54
CA ASP A 109 -0.38 4.78 5.30
C ASP A 109 -0.23 5.91 4.27
N CYS A 110 -0.16 7.16 4.72
CA CYS A 110 -0.04 8.35 3.86
C CYS A 110 1.27 8.46 3.05
N LEU A 111 2.28 7.62 3.35
CA LEU A 111 3.58 7.54 2.67
C LEU A 111 4.49 8.76 2.77
N LEU A 112 4.22 9.70 3.68
CA LEU A 112 5.09 10.86 3.87
C LEU A 112 6.48 10.44 4.39
N CYS A 113 6.52 9.44 5.26
CA CYS A 113 7.76 8.91 5.82
C CYS A 113 8.67 8.26 4.76
N THR A 114 8.09 7.57 3.77
CA THR A 114 8.86 6.97 2.67
C THR A 114 9.40 8.05 1.73
N ARG A 115 8.62 9.12 1.49
CA ARG A 115 9.03 10.23 0.63
C ARG A 115 10.11 11.12 1.24
N ILE A 116 10.07 11.34 2.56
CA ILE A 116 11.04 12.23 3.24
C ILE A 116 12.37 11.54 3.53
N CYS A 117 12.43 10.19 3.49
CA CYS A 117 13.63 9.47 3.89
C CYS A 117 14.78 9.75 2.91
N PRO A 118 15.86 10.42 3.34
CA PRO A 118 16.92 10.86 2.43
C PRO A 118 17.76 9.70 1.87
N VAL A 119 17.72 8.55 2.55
CA VAL A 119 18.48 7.34 2.20
C VAL A 119 17.59 6.21 1.68
N GLY A 120 16.26 6.43 1.59
CA GLY A 120 15.33 5.41 1.11
C GLY A 120 15.15 4.20 2.04
N ALA A 121 15.45 4.32 3.34
CA ALA A 121 15.33 3.24 4.33
C ALA A 121 13.89 2.78 4.61
N LEU A 122 12.88 3.54 4.19
CA LEU A 122 11.46 3.20 4.39
C LEU A 122 10.80 2.91 3.05
N SER A 123 10.19 1.72 2.94
CA SER A 123 9.49 1.28 1.73
C SER A 123 8.03 0.92 2.02
N TYR A 124 7.18 0.99 1.00
CA TYR A 124 5.78 0.57 1.10
C TYR A 124 5.60 -0.74 0.33
N PRO A 125 5.68 -1.90 0.99
CA PRO A 125 5.63 -3.19 0.32
C PRO A 125 4.20 -3.48 -0.18
N GLU A 126 4.08 -4.36 -1.18
CA GLU A 126 2.78 -4.89 -1.58
C GLU A 126 2.16 -5.80 -0.51
N VAL A 127 2.99 -6.39 0.34
CA VAL A 127 2.62 -7.27 1.45
C VAL A 127 3.31 -6.75 2.71
N ALA A 128 2.54 -6.41 3.75
CA ALA A 128 3.09 -5.88 5.00
C ALA A 128 4.05 -6.89 5.66
N GLN A 129 5.33 -6.52 5.86
CA GLN A 129 6.31 -7.41 6.50
C GLN A 129 6.34 -7.27 8.03
N ARG A 130 5.59 -6.32 8.59
CA ARG A 130 5.41 -6.07 10.04
C ARG A 130 6.72 -5.81 10.80
N ASN A 131 7.83 -5.52 10.11
CA ASN A 131 9.15 -5.34 10.73
C ASN A 131 9.32 -3.98 11.44
N THR A 132 8.30 -3.12 11.39
CA THR A 132 8.16 -1.86 12.14
C THR A 132 7.05 -1.91 13.19
N THR A 133 6.52 -3.10 13.49
CA THR A 133 5.49 -3.30 14.53
C THR A 133 6.14 -3.95 15.75
N LYS A 134 6.01 -3.35 16.94
CA LYS A 134 6.34 -4.03 18.21
C LYS A 134 5.25 -5.07 18.48
N ILE A 135 5.67 -6.31 18.73
CA ILE A 135 4.81 -7.40 19.22
C ILE A 135 4.63 -7.20 20.73
#